data_AF-A0A372QZS4-F1
#
_entry.id   AF-A0A372QZS4-F1
#
_cell.length_a   1.000
_cell.length_b   1.000
_cell.length_c   1.000
_cell.angle_alpha   90.00
_cell.angle_beta   90.00
_cell.angle_gamma   90.00
#
_symmetry.space_group_name_H-M   'P 1'
#
loop_
_entity.id
_entity.type
_entity.pdbx_description
1 polymer ?
#
loop_
_entity_poly.entity_id
_entity_poly.type
_entity_poly.pdbx_seq_one_letter_code
_entity_poly.pdbx_strand_id
1 'polypeptide(L)'
;MAVGVYDIPFITDVLLDALLKELQTGRKIVITIKNFTSQTLEKPRVFYVSGTSQFGLPTPPVSMGRGLVWGAPFMWSVPFAYLFYSNWWNIKIYEGLIEPDEGKNSNLFWKMYYDNPNQGNGNPFSGKLSGGWSYEGSMGDAGQSTIVINFQDVAS
;
A
#
# COMPACT_ATOMS: atom_id res chain seq x y z
N MET A 1 4.77 -11.67 14.42
CA MET A 1 3.52 -10.95 14.63
C MET A 1 2.66 -11.13 13.39
N ALA A 2 1.35 -11.23 13.54
CA ALA A 2 0.49 -11.64 12.42
C ALA A 2 0.25 -10.45 11.48
N VAL A 3 0.53 -10.60 10.20
CA VAL A 3 -0.19 -9.81 9.18
C VAL A 3 -1.68 -10.11 9.29
N GLY A 4 -2.57 -9.17 8.96
CA GLY A 4 -4.00 -9.41 9.19
C GLY A 4 -4.87 -8.19 8.99
N VAL A 5 -6.14 -8.33 9.38
CA VAL A 5 -7.09 -7.22 9.43
C VAL A 5 -7.37 -6.87 10.88
N TYR A 6 -7.17 -5.61 11.21
CA TYR A 6 -7.25 -5.07 12.56
C TYR A 6 -8.30 -3.98 12.61
N ASP A 7 -8.83 -3.70 13.81
CA ASP A 7 -9.55 -2.44 14.00
C ASP A 7 -8.54 -1.29 13.91
N ILE A 8 -8.93 -0.21 13.24
CA ILE A 8 -8.02 0.91 12.94
C ILE A 8 -7.29 1.45 14.20
N PRO A 9 -7.93 1.57 15.39
CA PRO A 9 -7.23 2.02 16.60
C PRO A 9 -6.05 1.13 17.02
N PHE A 10 -6.02 -0.14 16.62
CA PHE A 10 -4.92 -1.06 16.93
C PHE A 10 -3.80 -1.02 15.89
N ILE A 11 -3.99 -0.30 14.78
CA ILE A 11 -2.96 -0.10 13.75
C ILE A 11 -2.09 1.10 14.14
N THR A 12 -1.16 0.84 15.05
CA THR A 12 -0.23 1.83 15.63
C THR A 12 1.15 1.77 14.98
N ASP A 13 1.95 2.83 15.12
CA ASP A 13 3.34 2.85 14.66
C ASP A 13 4.17 1.73 15.30
N VAL A 14 3.88 1.40 16.57
CA VAL A 14 4.52 0.28 17.28
C VAL A 14 4.27 -1.04 16.57
N LEU A 15 3.04 -1.30 16.10
CA LEU A 15 2.70 -2.50 15.33
C LEU A 15 3.45 -2.53 13.99
N LEU A 16 3.46 -1.41 13.27
CA LEU A 16 4.08 -1.31 11.94
C LEU A 16 5.60 -1.45 12.02
N ASP A 17 6.24 -0.80 13.00
CA ASP A 17 7.67 -0.92 13.27
C ASP A 17 8.07 -2.34 13.67
N ALA A 18 7.23 -3.00 14.47
CA ALA A 18 7.49 -4.36 14.89
C ALA A 18 7.45 -5.34 13.70
N LEU A 19 6.46 -5.20 12.80
CA LEU A 19 6.42 -5.94 11.54
C LEU A 19 7.61 -5.63 10.64
N LEU A 20 8.03 -4.37 10.55
CA LEU A 20 9.19 -3.98 9.77
C LEU A 20 10.46 -4.65 10.33
N LYS A 21 10.62 -4.74 11.65
CA LYS A 21 11.76 -5.43 12.29
C LYS A 21 11.78 -6.94 12.07
N GLU A 22 10.61 -7.58 11.92
CA GLU A 22 10.53 -9.02 11.60
C GLU A 22 11.07 -9.36 10.20
N LEU A 23 11.03 -8.40 9.28
CA LEU A 23 11.64 -8.53 7.96
C LEU A 23 13.15 -8.31 8.05
N GLN A 24 13.94 -9.38 8.03
CA GLN A 24 15.41 -9.35 8.18
C GLN A 24 16.14 -9.02 6.87
N THR A 25 15.77 -7.92 6.20
CA THR A 25 16.38 -7.48 4.94
C THR A 25 16.60 -5.96 4.94
N GLY A 26 17.57 -5.50 4.14
CA GLY A 26 17.90 -4.09 3.96
C GLY A 26 16.90 -3.31 3.11
N ARG A 27 15.97 -4.01 2.43
CA ARG A 27 14.87 -3.42 1.64
C ARG A 27 13.55 -4.11 1.94
N LYS A 28 12.62 -3.38 2.56
CA LYS A 28 11.39 -3.94 3.10
C LYS A 28 10.32 -2.87 3.24
N ILE A 29 9.08 -3.33 3.19
CA ILE A 29 7.93 -2.46 3.34
C ILE A 29 6.90 -3.10 4.27
N VAL A 30 6.24 -2.24 5.04
CA VAL A 30 4.96 -2.55 5.68
C VAL A 30 3.91 -1.65 5.06
N ILE A 31 2.78 -2.22 4.67
CA ILE A 31 1.67 -1.52 4.04
C ILE A 31 0.46 -1.66 4.95
N THR A 32 -0.20 -0.55 5.21
CA THR A 32 -1.53 -0.56 5.80
C THR A 32 -2.52 0.24 4.98
N ILE A 33 -3.72 -0.33 4.80
CA ILE A 33 -4.87 0.33 4.16
C ILE A 33 -6.00 0.35 5.19
N LYS A 34 -6.35 1.54 5.66
CA LYS A 34 -7.39 1.82 6.66
C LYS A 34 -8.66 2.24 5.94
N ASN A 35 -9.75 1.51 6.15
CA ASN A 35 -11.01 1.75 5.47
C ASN A 35 -11.98 2.53 6.38
N PHE A 36 -12.16 3.82 6.10
CA PHE A 36 -13.20 4.65 6.73
C PHE A 36 -14.42 4.86 5.81
N THR A 37 -14.45 4.22 4.65
CA THR A 37 -15.59 4.28 3.73
C THR A 37 -16.70 3.33 4.17
N SER A 38 -17.91 3.59 3.71
CA SER A 38 -19.07 2.70 3.87
C SER A 38 -18.93 1.37 3.11
N GLN A 39 -17.98 1.23 2.18
CA GLN A 39 -17.80 -0.01 1.41
C GLN A 39 -16.98 -1.07 2.15
N THR A 40 -17.14 -2.32 1.73
CA THR A 40 -16.29 -3.42 2.16
C THR A 40 -15.28 -3.75 1.07
N LEU A 41 -13.99 -3.73 1.40
CA LEU A 41 -12.94 -4.15 0.47
C LEU A 41 -12.77 -5.68 0.56
N GLU A 42 -12.84 -6.36 -0.57
CA GLU A 42 -12.76 -7.82 -0.63
C GLU A 42 -11.71 -8.30 -1.64
N LYS A 43 -11.28 -9.55 -1.46
CA LYS A 43 -10.41 -10.28 -2.42
C LYS A 43 -9.18 -9.46 -2.83
N PRO A 44 -8.35 -9.02 -1.86
CA PRO A 44 -7.13 -8.30 -2.20
C PRO A 44 -6.26 -9.20 -3.08
N ARG A 45 -5.60 -8.58 -4.07
CA ARG A 45 -4.65 -9.26 -4.96
C ARG A 45 -3.36 -8.48 -4.99
N VAL A 46 -2.27 -9.22 -5.08
CA VAL A 46 -0.93 -8.67 -5.16
C VAL A 46 -0.24 -9.18 -6.41
N PHE A 47 0.47 -8.28 -7.07
CA PHE A 47 1.35 -8.58 -8.17
C PHE A 47 2.73 -8.02 -7.83
N TYR A 48 3.76 -8.84 -8.00
CA TYR A 48 5.14 -8.44 -7.75
C TYR A 48 5.86 -8.29 -9.09
N VAL A 49 6.33 -7.07 -9.38
CA VAL A 49 7.37 -6.87 -10.38
C VAL A 49 8.73 -7.29 -9.81
N SER A 50 8.96 -7.05 -8.52
CA SER A 50 10.16 -7.49 -7.83
C SER A 50 9.93 -7.63 -6.32
N GLY A 51 10.79 -8.42 -5.68
CA GLY A 51 10.63 -8.84 -4.29
C GLY A 51 9.63 -9.99 -4.12
N THR A 52 9.29 -10.28 -2.87
CA THR A 52 8.33 -11.33 -2.51
C THR A 52 7.71 -11.02 -1.15
N SER A 53 6.75 -11.82 -0.70
CA SER A 53 6.34 -11.82 0.70
C SER A 53 6.47 -13.21 1.31
N GLN A 54 7.05 -13.26 2.51
CA GLN A 54 6.99 -14.46 3.36
C GLN A 54 5.61 -14.62 4.01
N PHE A 55 4.77 -13.57 3.94
CA PHE A 55 3.44 -13.56 4.50
C PHE A 55 2.39 -13.76 3.41
N GLY A 56 1.44 -14.66 3.65
CA GLY A 56 0.22 -14.72 2.85
C GLY A 56 -0.52 -13.38 2.89
N LEU A 57 -1.14 -12.99 1.77
CA LEU A 57 -1.97 -11.80 1.73
C LEU A 57 -3.21 -12.05 2.60
N PRO A 58 -3.55 -11.19 3.58
CA PRO A 58 -4.72 -11.41 4.39
C PRO A 58 -5.98 -11.41 3.53
N THR A 59 -6.82 -12.43 3.65
CA THR A 59 -8.06 -12.61 2.89
C THR A 59 -9.39 -12.28 3.62
N PRO A 60 -9.52 -11.27 4.52
CA PRO A 60 -10.84 -10.91 5.04
C PRO A 60 -11.57 -9.89 4.15
N PRO A 61 -12.88 -9.70 4.35
CA PRO A 61 -13.47 -8.40 4.08
C PRO A 61 -12.84 -7.35 5.03
N VAL A 62 -12.41 -6.22 4.46
CA VAL A 62 -12.00 -5.02 5.22
C VAL A 62 -13.18 -4.06 5.23
N SER A 63 -14.05 -4.21 6.22
CA SER A 63 -15.21 -3.34 6.43
C SER A 63 -14.82 -1.97 6.99
N MET A 64 -15.77 -1.04 7.02
CA MET A 64 -15.61 0.26 7.69
C MET A 64 -15.04 0.11 9.10
N GLY A 65 -14.08 0.96 9.46
CA GLY A 65 -13.43 0.95 10.78
C GLY A 65 -12.30 -0.06 10.93
N ARG A 66 -12.03 -0.87 9.89
CA ARG A 66 -10.96 -1.87 9.87
C ARG A 66 -9.86 -1.49 8.88
N GLY A 67 -8.67 -2.04 9.10
CA GLY A 67 -7.55 -1.87 8.18
C GLY A 67 -6.81 -3.18 7.93
N LEU A 68 -6.35 -3.32 6.70
CA LEU A 68 -5.44 -4.39 6.27
C LEU A 68 -4.03 -3.98 6.64
N VAL A 69 -3.30 -4.83 7.37
CA VAL A 69 -1.88 -4.67 7.66
C VAL A 69 -1.12 -5.84 7.06
N TRP A 70 -0.16 -5.55 6.19
CA TRP A 70 0.60 -6.56 5.47
C TRP A 70 2.05 -6.12 5.26
N GLY A 71 2.98 -7.06 5.22
CA GLY A 71 4.41 -6.79 5.05
C GLY A 71 4.99 -7.61 3.91
N ALA A 72 6.02 -7.08 3.26
CA ALA A 72 6.77 -7.80 2.24
C ALA A 72 8.23 -7.31 2.20
N PRO A 73 9.24 -8.20 2.05
CA PRO A 73 10.53 -7.81 1.46
C PRO A 73 10.28 -7.26 0.05
N PHE A 74 10.16 -5.95 -0.02
CA PHE A 74 9.78 -5.20 -1.20
C PHE A 74 10.96 -4.92 -2.13
N MET A 75 10.68 -4.88 -3.43
CA MET A 75 11.43 -4.01 -4.34
C MET A 75 10.49 -3.38 -5.38
N TRP A 76 10.44 -2.05 -5.37
CA TRP A 76 10.15 -1.19 -6.53
C TRP A 76 10.93 0.11 -6.33
N SER A 77 11.74 0.45 -7.35
CA SER A 77 12.64 1.62 -7.46
C SER A 77 13.40 2.00 -6.19
N VAL A 78 14.03 1.02 -5.56
CA VAL A 78 15.14 1.29 -4.64
C VAL A 78 16.41 0.74 -5.27
N PRO A 79 17.19 1.57 -6.00
CA PRO A 79 18.41 1.13 -6.64
C PRO A 79 19.42 0.70 -5.58
N PHE A 80 20.33 -0.18 -6.00
CA PHE A 80 21.52 -0.56 -5.26
C PHE A 80 22.36 0.66 -4.82
N ALA A 81 22.22 1.81 -5.50
CA ALA A 81 22.76 3.10 -5.12
C ALA A 81 21.70 4.21 -5.21
N TYR A 82 21.43 4.94 -4.12
CA TYR A 82 20.54 6.11 -4.04
C TYR A 82 20.99 7.33 -4.88
N LEU A 83 21.90 7.16 -5.83
CA LEU A 83 22.46 8.25 -6.63
C LEU A 83 21.50 8.78 -7.70
N PHE A 84 20.47 8.01 -8.13
CA PHE A 84 19.60 8.40 -9.26
C PHE A 84 18.09 8.09 -9.11
N TYR A 85 17.62 7.54 -7.98
CA TYR A 85 16.21 7.12 -7.84
C TYR A 85 15.69 7.29 -6.40
N SER A 86 14.36 7.37 -6.26
CA SER A 86 13.63 7.59 -5.00
C SER A 86 12.48 6.60 -4.84
N ASN A 87 11.97 6.47 -3.62
CA ASN A 87 10.73 5.73 -3.36
C ASN A 87 9.54 6.46 -4.01
N TRP A 88 8.58 5.71 -4.56
CA TRP A 88 7.35 6.23 -5.16
C TRP A 88 6.18 5.30 -4.86
N TRP A 89 4.98 5.84 -4.71
CA TRP A 89 3.74 5.09 -4.50
C TRP A 89 2.58 5.76 -5.23
N ASN A 90 1.55 4.99 -5.59
CA ASN A 90 0.37 5.53 -6.26
C ASN A 90 -0.87 4.76 -5.83
N ILE A 91 -2.03 5.41 -5.90
CA ILE A 91 -3.31 4.82 -5.56
C ILE A 91 -4.40 5.28 -6.51
N LYS A 92 -5.16 4.31 -7.02
CA LYS A 92 -6.19 4.53 -8.02
C LYS A 92 -7.35 3.58 -7.80
N ILE A 93 -8.54 4.06 -8.16
CA ILE A 93 -9.75 3.25 -8.26
C ILE A 93 -10.03 3.03 -9.74
N TYR A 94 -10.28 1.77 -10.08
CA TYR A 94 -10.70 1.36 -11.41
C TYR A 94 -12.09 0.76 -11.33
N GLU A 95 -12.91 1.04 -12.33
CA GLU A 95 -14.21 0.40 -12.44
C GLU A 95 -14.06 -1.06 -12.90
N GLY A 96 -14.77 -1.96 -12.21
CA GLY A 96 -14.73 -3.40 -12.47
C GLY A 96 -13.61 -4.15 -11.74
N LEU A 97 -13.60 -5.47 -11.90
CA LEU A 97 -12.59 -6.34 -11.32
C LEU A 97 -11.36 -6.40 -12.24
N ILE A 98 -10.38 -5.55 -12.00
CA ILE A 98 -9.11 -5.52 -12.74
C ILE A 98 -8.05 -6.29 -11.96
N GLU A 99 -7.48 -7.32 -12.58
CA GLU A 99 -6.36 -8.07 -12.04
C GLU A 99 -5.06 -7.24 -12.13
N PRO A 100 -4.25 -7.18 -11.06
CA PRO A 100 -2.97 -6.50 -11.14
C PRO A 100 -1.99 -7.30 -12.02
N ASP A 101 -1.40 -6.65 -13.04
CA ASP A 101 -0.43 -7.26 -13.96
C ASP A 101 0.57 -6.25 -14.56
N GLU A 102 1.66 -6.76 -15.17
CA GLU A 102 2.70 -5.99 -15.89
C GLU A 102 2.58 -6.04 -17.42
N GLY A 103 1.64 -6.79 -17.99
CA GLY A 103 1.62 -6.96 -19.46
C GLY A 103 0.85 -8.14 -20.01
N LYS A 104 -0.08 -8.75 -19.25
CA LYS A 104 -0.92 -9.82 -19.79
C LYS A 104 -2.29 -9.34 -20.25
N ASN A 105 -2.88 -8.35 -19.58
CA ASN A 105 -4.20 -7.82 -19.94
C ASN A 105 -4.30 -6.30 -19.78
N SER A 106 -3.96 -5.78 -18.60
CA SER A 106 -4.26 -4.41 -18.21
C SER A 106 -3.04 -3.48 -18.25
N ASN A 107 -1.84 -4.05 -18.16
CA ASN A 107 -0.58 -3.32 -18.01
C ASN A 107 -0.64 -2.32 -16.82
N LEU A 108 -1.31 -2.75 -15.74
CA LEU A 108 -1.71 -1.89 -14.64
C LEU A 108 -0.51 -1.29 -13.91
N PHE A 109 0.55 -2.09 -13.72
CA PHE A 109 1.77 -1.63 -13.07
C PHE A 109 2.36 -0.40 -13.75
N TRP A 110 2.65 -0.50 -15.06
CA TRP A 110 3.30 0.58 -15.80
C TRP A 110 2.40 1.81 -15.91
N LYS A 111 1.08 1.62 -16.03
CA LYS A 111 0.10 2.71 -15.97
C LYS A 111 0.14 3.45 -14.63
N MET A 112 0.19 2.75 -13.50
CA MET A 112 0.27 3.40 -12.20
C MET A 112 1.63 4.03 -11.95
N TYR A 113 2.73 3.43 -12.45
CA TYR A 113 4.07 3.96 -12.24
C TYR A 113 4.32 5.29 -12.97
N TYR A 114 3.90 5.37 -14.23
CA TYR A 114 4.17 6.56 -15.06
C TYR A 114 3.07 7.62 -14.97
N ASP A 115 1.96 7.33 -14.30
CA ASP A 115 0.84 8.27 -14.15
C ASP A 115 0.85 8.96 -12.78
N ASN A 116 1.74 9.94 -12.66
CA ASN A 116 1.83 10.89 -11.55
C ASN A 116 1.88 10.23 -10.15
N PRO A 117 2.87 9.36 -9.88
CA PRO A 117 3.01 8.77 -8.56
C PRO A 117 3.45 9.81 -7.52
N ASN A 118 3.11 9.56 -6.27
CA ASN A 118 3.56 10.32 -5.11
C ASN A 118 4.97 9.88 -4.70
N GLN A 119 5.85 10.82 -4.38
CA GLN A 119 7.19 10.49 -3.89
C GLN A 119 7.09 9.96 -2.45
N GLY A 120 7.76 8.84 -2.17
CA GLY A 120 7.97 8.35 -0.81
C GLY A 120 9.07 9.17 -0.14
N ASN A 121 8.72 10.36 0.33
CA ASN A 121 9.64 11.29 1.00
C ASN A 121 9.25 11.55 2.47
N GLY A 122 8.37 10.70 3.03
CA GLY A 122 7.80 10.85 4.37
C GLY A 122 6.66 11.85 4.48
N ASN A 123 6.44 12.71 3.48
CA ASN A 123 5.37 13.70 3.54
C ASN A 123 3.99 13.06 3.28
N PRO A 124 2.92 13.60 3.89
CA PRO A 124 1.56 13.19 3.58
C PRO A 124 1.13 13.73 2.21
N PHE A 125 0.43 12.88 1.45
CA PHE A 125 -0.26 13.23 0.20
C PHE A 125 -1.74 12.91 0.37
N SER A 126 -2.59 13.75 -0.22
CA SER A 126 -4.02 13.50 -0.28
C SER A 126 -4.56 13.76 -1.67
N GLY A 127 -5.68 13.11 -2.00
CA GLY A 127 -6.29 13.25 -3.30
C GLY A 127 -7.72 12.73 -3.33
N LYS A 128 -8.45 13.13 -4.37
CA LYS A 128 -9.77 12.58 -4.67
C LYS A 128 -9.61 11.31 -5.50
N LEU A 129 -10.45 10.33 -5.23
CA LEU A 129 -10.59 9.11 -6.01
C LEU A 129 -11.95 9.14 -6.73
N SER A 130 -12.10 8.32 -7.77
CA SER A 130 -13.40 8.11 -8.39
C SER A 130 -14.40 7.50 -7.40
N GLY A 131 -15.71 7.60 -7.69
CA GLY A 131 -16.74 7.04 -6.82
C GLY A 131 -17.03 7.84 -5.54
N GLY A 132 -16.54 9.07 -5.43
CA GLY A 132 -16.83 9.95 -4.29
C GLY A 132 -15.98 9.65 -3.05
N TRP A 133 -14.80 9.05 -3.21
CA TRP A 133 -13.85 8.80 -2.13
C TRP A 133 -12.67 9.75 -2.19
N SER A 134 -11.96 9.85 -1.08
CA SER A 134 -10.65 10.48 -1.00
C SER A 134 -9.67 9.55 -0.32
N TYR A 135 -8.39 9.88 -0.48
CA TYR A 135 -7.33 9.25 0.28
C TYR A 135 -6.45 10.29 0.96
N GLU A 136 -5.84 9.86 2.06
CA GLU A 136 -4.64 10.45 2.63
C GLU A 136 -3.64 9.32 2.83
N GLY A 137 -2.37 9.53 2.48
CA GLY A 137 -1.35 8.55 2.75
C GLY A 137 0.06 9.10 2.71
N SER A 138 1.00 8.32 3.20
CA SER A 138 2.42 8.66 3.24
C SER A 138 3.28 7.41 3.04
N MET A 139 4.50 7.62 2.58
CA MET A 139 5.53 6.59 2.44
C MET A 139 6.88 7.15 2.85
N GLY A 140 7.60 6.45 3.72
CA GLY A 140 8.98 6.81 4.09
C GLY A 140 9.98 6.70 2.92
N ASP A 141 11.09 7.42 3.01
CA ASP A 141 12.14 7.54 1.98
C ASP A 141 13.27 6.51 2.07
N ALA A 142 13.41 5.89 3.22
CA ALA A 142 14.43 4.88 3.48
C ALA A 142 14.11 3.53 2.82
N GLY A 143 15.12 2.67 2.78
CA GLY A 143 14.97 1.29 2.29
C GLY A 143 14.09 0.42 3.19
N GLN A 144 13.83 0.87 4.42
CA GLN A 144 12.87 0.28 5.35
C GLN A 144 11.75 1.31 5.50
N SER A 145 10.62 1.06 4.84
CA SER A 145 9.56 2.06 4.71
C SER A 145 8.21 1.51 5.14
N THR A 146 7.35 2.41 5.58
CA THR A 146 5.95 2.11 5.91
C THR A 146 5.08 2.95 4.99
N ILE A 147 4.10 2.31 4.34
CA ILE A 147 3.02 2.97 3.62
C ILE A 147 1.76 2.94 4.48
N VAL A 148 1.19 4.10 4.75
CA VAL A 148 -0.10 4.24 5.43
C VAL A 148 -1.07 4.89 4.46
N ILE A 149 -2.24 4.29 4.28
CA ILE A 149 -3.30 4.81 3.41
C ILE A 149 -4.62 4.79 4.16
N ASN A 150 -5.31 5.93 4.17
CA ASN A 150 -6.65 6.10 4.70
C ASN A 150 -7.62 6.33 3.55
N PHE A 151 -8.58 5.43 3.34
CA PHE A 151 -9.72 5.71 2.45
C PHE A 151 -10.86 6.33 3.22
N GLN A 152 -11.45 7.39 2.66
CA GLN A 152 -12.50 8.17 3.30
C GLN A 152 -13.61 8.45 2.28
N ASP A 153 -14.86 8.48 2.75
CA ASP A 153 -15.96 9.03 1.94
C ASP A 153 -15.76 10.56 1.83
N VAL A 154 -15.96 11.14 0.66
CA VAL A 154 -15.93 12.60 0.52
C VAL A 154 -17.15 13.14 1.25
N ALA A 155 -16.93 13.98 2.26
CA ALA A 155 -18.02 14.70 2.93
C ALA A 155 -18.85 15.45 1.88
N SER A 156 -20.13 15.10 1.78
CA SER A 156 -21.14 15.80 0.99
C SER A 156 -21.33 17.23 1.47
#